data_AF-A0A8B8P8S4-F1
#
_entry.id   AF-A0A8B8P8S4-F1
#
_cell.length_a   1.000
_cell.length_b   1.000
_cell.length_c   1.000
_cell.angle_alpha   90.00
_cell.angle_beta   90.00
_cell.angle_gamma   90.00
#
_symmetry.space_group_name_H-M   'P 1'
#
loop_
_entity.id
_entity.type
_entity.pdbx_description
1 polymer ?
#
loop_
_entity_poly.entity_id
_entity_poly.type
_entity_poly.pdbx_seq_one_letter_code
_entity_poly.pdbx_strand_id
1 'polypeptide(L)'
;MRDPGRNLLVFLLLLSLYPLALTARPFFLILSQDDLKDVSAASPDELLDSADWDEFGDSESRSEEELDPGSWRPIFESDEPLTVGSDPEELYYSGVSKMMAAASSGEGRLMEEAVSEFEASAAAGYAHAQSALGFLYGTGQMRDRSKGKAFLCHHFAAVGGNMQSKMALAYTYMRQDIIKRRKCFIHS
;
A
#
# COMPACT_ATOMS: atom_id res chain seq x y z
N MET A 1 6.11 -11.90 56.73
CA MET A 1 6.41 -10.48 56.48
C MET A 1 6.04 -10.20 55.03
N ARG A 2 5.09 -9.28 54.78
CA ARG A 2 4.48 -9.05 53.47
C ARG A 2 5.22 -7.85 52.86
N ASP A 3 5.99 -8.07 51.79
CA ASP A 3 6.90 -7.05 51.24
C ASP A 3 6.13 -5.84 50.70
N PRO A 4 6.30 -4.64 51.29
CA PRO A 4 5.55 -3.44 50.90
C PRO A 4 5.87 -3.01 49.46
N GLY A 5 7.06 -3.33 48.95
CA GLY A 5 7.47 -3.02 47.58
C GLY A 5 6.71 -3.79 46.51
N ARG A 6 6.29 -5.04 46.78
CA ARG A 6 5.53 -5.85 45.81
C ARG A 6 4.11 -5.31 45.61
N ASN A 7 3.51 -4.79 46.69
CA ASN A 7 2.19 -4.18 46.62
C ASN A 7 2.24 -2.83 45.88
N LEU A 8 3.29 -2.02 46.10
CA LEU A 8 3.48 -0.75 45.40
C LEU A 8 3.65 -0.96 43.88
N LEU A 9 4.41 -1.99 43.48
CA LEU A 9 4.64 -2.30 42.07
C LEU A 9 3.34 -2.75 41.38
N VAL A 10 2.51 -3.56 42.05
CA VAL A 10 1.17 -3.94 41.56
C VAL A 10 0.25 -2.72 41.43
N PHE A 11 0.28 -1.81 42.41
CA PHE A 11 -0.50 -0.56 42.34
C PHE A 11 -0.09 0.32 41.16
N LEU A 12 1.21 0.48 40.91
CA LEU A 12 1.72 1.23 39.76
C LEU A 12 1.34 0.58 38.42
N LEU A 13 1.39 -0.75 38.35
CA LEU A 13 0.96 -1.51 37.17
C LEU A 13 -0.53 -1.29 36.88
N LEU A 14 -1.38 -1.40 37.91
CA LEU A 14 -2.83 -1.14 37.78
C LEU A 14 -3.12 0.32 37.36
N LEU A 15 -2.39 1.29 37.92
CA LEU A 15 -2.58 2.70 37.60
C LEU A 15 -2.17 3.03 36.16
N SER A 16 -1.17 2.33 35.61
CA SER A 16 -0.74 2.46 34.22
C SER A 16 -1.70 1.82 33.21
N LEU A 17 -2.38 0.72 33.60
CA LEU A 17 -3.31 -0.01 32.73
C LEU A 17 -4.74 0.56 32.77
N TYR A 18 -5.11 1.27 33.84
CA TYR A 18 -6.42 1.91 33.99
C TYR A 18 -6.79 2.92 32.88
N PRO A 19 -5.92 3.84 32.43
CA PRO A 19 -6.24 4.75 31.32
C PRO A 19 -6.34 4.02 29.98
N LEU A 20 -5.60 2.93 29.77
CA LEU A 20 -5.69 2.10 28.56
C LEU A 20 -7.05 1.41 28.45
N ALA A 21 -7.60 0.94 29.58
CA ALA A 21 -8.93 0.34 29.65
C ALA A 21 -10.08 1.34 29.35
N LEU A 22 -9.90 2.62 29.72
CA LEU A 22 -10.91 3.67 29.46
C LEU A 22 -10.91 4.16 28.00
N THR A 23 -9.83 3.93 27.23
CA THR A 23 -9.75 4.30 25.81
C THR A 23 -10.30 3.25 24.85
N ALA A 24 -10.53 2.03 25.32
CA ALA A 24 -11.16 0.98 24.54
C ALA A 24 -12.67 1.27 24.45
N ARG A 25 -13.10 2.01 23.43
CA ARG A 25 -14.53 2.15 23.11
C ARG A 25 -15.07 0.77 22.71
N PRO A 26 -16.01 0.16 23.46
CA PRO A 26 -16.65 -1.04 23.01
C PRO A 26 -17.59 -0.67 21.85
N PHE A 27 -17.23 -1.05 20.63
CA PHE A 27 -18.12 -0.94 19.49
C PHE A 27 -19.13 -2.09 19.60
N PHE A 28 -20.34 -1.79 20.06
CA PHE A 28 -21.47 -2.71 19.99
C PHE A 28 -22.21 -2.46 18.68
N LEU A 29 -22.06 -3.37 17.71
CA LEU A 29 -22.95 -3.44 16.55
C LEU A 29 -24.28 -4.02 17.01
N ILE A 30 -25.26 -3.15 17.22
CA ILE A 30 -26.65 -3.54 17.45
C ILE A 30 -27.30 -3.63 16.07
N LEU A 31 -27.40 -4.84 15.52
CA LEU A 31 -28.24 -5.11 14.35
C LEU A 31 -29.68 -5.18 14.83
N SER A 32 -30.54 -4.27 14.38
CA SER A 32 -31.98 -4.33 14.67
C SER A 32 -32.68 -5.29 13.70
N GLN A 33 -33.77 -5.90 14.16
CA GLN A 33 -34.55 -6.87 13.37
C GLN A 33 -35.22 -6.25 12.12
N ASP A 34 -35.21 -4.92 12.02
CA ASP A 34 -35.74 -4.18 10.88
C ASP A 34 -34.80 -4.23 9.66
N ASP A 35 -33.48 -4.34 9.85
CA ASP A 35 -32.51 -4.51 8.73
C ASP A 35 -32.67 -5.85 8.00
N LEU A 36 -33.26 -6.86 8.66
CA LEU A 36 -33.52 -8.18 8.08
C LEU A 36 -34.87 -8.25 7.34
N LYS A 37 -35.73 -7.23 7.46
CA LYS A 37 -37.10 -7.28 6.95
C LYS A 37 -37.23 -6.88 5.47
N ASP A 38 -36.25 -6.12 4.94
CA ASP A 38 -36.25 -5.69 3.54
C ASP A 38 -35.97 -6.83 2.54
N VAL A 39 -35.53 -8.01 3.01
CA VAL A 39 -35.29 -9.18 2.15
C VAL A 39 -36.50 -10.12 2.08
N SER A 40 -37.47 -10.01 2.99
CA SER A 40 -38.51 -11.03 3.16
C SER A 40 -39.90 -10.66 2.66
N ALA A 41 -40.10 -9.47 2.07
CA ALA A 41 -41.43 -8.95 1.74
C ALA A 41 -41.70 -8.71 0.24
N ALA A 42 -40.87 -9.21 -0.67
CA ALA A 42 -41.17 -9.16 -2.11
C ALA A 42 -41.42 -10.57 -2.65
N SER A 43 -42.70 -10.87 -2.93
CA SER A 43 -43.13 -12.07 -3.64
C SER A 43 -42.61 -12.07 -5.09
N PRO A 44 -42.14 -13.20 -5.64
CA PRO A 44 -41.44 -13.26 -6.93
C PRO A 44 -42.26 -12.91 -8.20
N ASP A 45 -43.59 -12.77 -8.11
CA ASP A 45 -44.46 -12.90 -9.29
C ASP A 45 -44.97 -11.58 -9.91
N GLU A 46 -44.61 -10.38 -9.42
CA GLU A 46 -45.20 -9.11 -9.91
C GLU A 46 -44.23 -8.10 -10.57
N LEU A 47 -43.05 -8.50 -11.06
CA LEU A 47 -42.15 -7.59 -11.79
C LEU A 47 -42.03 -7.85 -13.30
N LEU A 48 -42.84 -8.74 -13.87
CA LEU A 48 -42.72 -9.15 -15.28
C LEU A 48 -43.53 -8.33 -16.30
N ASP A 49 -44.11 -7.18 -15.94
CA ASP A 49 -45.04 -6.48 -16.86
C ASP A 49 -44.75 -4.99 -17.11
N SER A 50 -43.49 -4.53 -17.01
CA SER A 50 -43.21 -3.10 -17.29
C SER A 50 -41.89 -2.76 -17.97
N ALA A 51 -41.21 -3.71 -18.59
CA ALA A 51 -39.98 -3.40 -19.31
C ALA A 51 -40.17 -3.64 -20.81
N ASP A 52 -40.70 -2.60 -21.44
CA ASP A 52 -40.72 -2.32 -22.88
C ASP A 52 -39.28 -2.36 -23.42
N TRP A 53 -38.86 -3.52 -23.93
CA TRP A 53 -37.51 -3.78 -24.45
C TRP A 53 -37.50 -4.10 -25.96
N ASP A 54 -38.63 -3.94 -26.66
CA ASP A 54 -38.79 -4.42 -28.04
C ASP A 54 -38.17 -3.51 -29.14
N GLU A 55 -37.39 -2.48 -28.76
CA GLU A 55 -36.78 -1.56 -29.72
C GLU A 55 -35.28 -1.36 -29.48
N PHE A 56 -34.51 -2.46 -29.47
CA PHE A 56 -33.09 -2.40 -29.81
C PHE A 56 -32.89 -3.11 -31.15
N GLY A 57 -32.67 -2.29 -32.18
CA GLY A 57 -32.48 -2.70 -33.57
C GLY A 57 -31.42 -3.78 -33.72
N ASP A 58 -31.68 -4.63 -34.73
CA ASP A 58 -30.90 -5.79 -35.14
C ASP A 58 -29.40 -5.65 -34.86
N SER A 59 -28.95 -6.47 -33.93
CA SER A 59 -27.55 -6.58 -33.54
C SER A 59 -26.75 -7.11 -34.72
N GLU A 60 -25.96 -6.24 -35.37
CA GLU A 60 -24.83 -6.71 -36.15
C GLU A 60 -23.98 -7.59 -35.23
N SER A 61 -23.85 -8.86 -35.58
CA SER A 61 -23.09 -9.86 -34.83
C SER A 61 -21.61 -9.56 -34.91
N ARG A 62 -21.15 -8.61 -34.09
CA ARG A 62 -19.76 -8.48 -33.72
C ARG A 62 -19.36 -9.69 -32.89
N SER A 63 -18.26 -10.33 -33.29
CA SER A 63 -17.70 -11.52 -32.63
C SER A 63 -17.41 -11.26 -31.15
N GLU A 64 -17.68 -12.26 -30.31
CA GLU A 64 -17.57 -12.25 -28.83
C GLU A 64 -16.24 -11.71 -28.27
N GLU A 65 -15.19 -11.63 -29.10
CA GLU A 65 -13.88 -11.05 -28.76
C GLU A 65 -13.92 -9.52 -28.54
N GLU A 66 -14.88 -8.79 -29.13
CA GLU A 66 -14.97 -7.31 -29.05
C GLU A 66 -15.84 -6.81 -27.87
N LEU A 67 -16.55 -7.70 -27.16
CA LEU A 67 -17.57 -7.32 -26.17
C LEU A 67 -17.15 -7.45 -24.71
N ASP A 68 -15.89 -7.78 -24.41
CA ASP A 68 -15.42 -7.80 -23.02
C ASP A 68 -14.55 -6.58 -22.66
N PRO A 69 -15.15 -5.48 -22.13
CA PRO A 69 -14.39 -4.38 -21.55
C PRO A 69 -13.60 -4.80 -20.29
N GLY A 70 -13.75 -6.05 -19.84
CA GLY A 70 -13.01 -6.68 -18.75
C GLY A 70 -11.89 -7.60 -19.21
N SER A 71 -11.56 -7.68 -20.49
CA SER A 71 -10.38 -8.43 -20.93
C SER A 71 -9.12 -7.67 -20.53
N TRP A 72 -8.60 -7.98 -19.34
CA TRP A 72 -7.29 -7.53 -18.87
C TRP A 72 -6.13 -8.13 -19.69
N ARG A 73 -6.42 -8.90 -20.75
CA ARG A 73 -5.42 -9.54 -21.60
C ARG A 73 -4.38 -8.56 -22.13
N PRO A 74 -4.69 -7.35 -22.64
CA PRO A 74 -3.65 -6.43 -23.13
C PRO A 74 -2.67 -5.94 -22.05
N ILE A 75 -3.10 -5.95 -20.78
CA ILE A 75 -2.24 -5.58 -19.64
C ILE A 75 -1.27 -6.71 -19.30
N PHE A 76 -1.62 -7.97 -19.60
CA PHE A 76 -0.77 -9.15 -19.38
C PHE A 76 -0.05 -9.66 -20.65
N GLU A 77 -0.59 -9.32 -21.82
CA GLU A 77 -0.09 -9.60 -23.18
C GLU A 77 0.25 -8.27 -23.85
N SER A 78 0.92 -7.38 -23.12
CA SER A 78 1.60 -6.27 -23.77
C SER A 78 2.70 -6.89 -24.65
N ASP A 79 2.48 -6.92 -25.96
CA ASP A 79 3.48 -7.20 -27.01
C ASP A 79 4.59 -6.12 -27.07
N GLU A 80 4.91 -5.50 -25.94
CA GLU A 80 6.27 -5.01 -25.73
C GLU A 80 7.13 -6.27 -25.70
N PRO A 81 8.20 -6.37 -26.49
CA PRO A 81 9.03 -7.55 -26.51
C PRO A 81 9.45 -7.83 -25.06
N LEU A 82 8.86 -8.85 -24.46
CA LEU A 82 9.25 -9.38 -23.18
C LEU A 82 10.75 -9.50 -23.27
N THR A 83 11.45 -8.67 -22.50
CA THR A 83 12.89 -8.77 -22.32
C THR A 83 13.10 -10.11 -21.64
N VAL A 84 13.16 -11.16 -22.46
CA VAL A 84 13.51 -12.52 -22.10
C VAL A 84 14.91 -12.41 -21.53
N GLY A 85 14.97 -12.38 -20.20
CA GLY A 85 16.17 -12.41 -19.38
C GLY A 85 17.10 -11.19 -19.53
N SER A 86 17.34 -10.48 -18.44
CA SER A 86 18.65 -10.58 -17.77
C SER A 86 18.80 -9.55 -16.65
N ASP A 87 18.55 -10.04 -15.42
CA ASP A 87 19.08 -9.64 -14.11
C ASP A 87 18.33 -8.64 -13.20
N PRO A 88 17.93 -7.40 -13.55
CA PRO A 88 17.57 -6.44 -12.50
C PRO A 88 16.15 -6.60 -11.96
N GLU A 89 15.18 -6.94 -12.80
CA GLU A 89 13.80 -7.12 -12.36
C GLU A 89 13.62 -8.39 -11.51
N GLU A 90 14.27 -9.49 -11.91
CA GLU A 90 14.26 -10.73 -11.14
C GLU A 90 14.91 -10.54 -9.76
N LEU A 91 16.06 -9.86 -9.69
CA LEU A 91 16.70 -9.50 -8.43
C LEU A 91 15.78 -8.64 -7.56
N TYR A 92 14.98 -7.76 -8.15
CA TYR A 92 14.00 -6.99 -7.40
C TYR A 92 12.91 -7.88 -6.78
N TYR A 93 12.26 -8.76 -7.56
CA TYR A 93 11.21 -9.64 -7.02
C TYR A 93 11.76 -10.66 -6.02
N SER A 94 12.98 -11.17 -6.25
CA SER A 94 13.70 -12.03 -5.31
C SER A 94 13.97 -11.29 -3.98
N GLY A 95 14.44 -10.05 -4.05
CA GLY A 95 14.67 -9.21 -2.89
C GLY A 95 13.38 -8.91 -2.12
N VAL A 96 12.28 -8.58 -2.83
CA VAL A 96 10.96 -8.39 -2.21
C VAL A 96 10.51 -9.66 -1.49
N SER A 97 10.68 -10.82 -2.12
CA SER A 97 10.29 -12.10 -1.53
C SER A 97 11.10 -12.42 -0.27
N LYS A 98 12.42 -12.18 -0.29
CA LYS A 98 13.28 -12.33 0.89
C LYS A 98 12.93 -11.35 2.00
N MET A 99 12.62 -10.10 1.68
CA MET A 99 12.17 -9.11 2.65
C MET A 99 10.84 -9.52 3.30
N MET A 100 9.90 -10.06 2.53
CA MET A 100 8.63 -10.59 3.06
C MET A 100 8.85 -11.82 3.95
N ALA A 101 9.75 -12.73 3.56
CA ALA A 101 10.15 -13.86 4.38
C ALA A 101 10.84 -13.41 5.67
N ALA A 102 11.74 -12.42 5.60
CA ALA A 102 12.40 -11.83 6.76
C ALA A 102 11.39 -11.16 7.71
N ALA A 103 10.35 -10.53 7.18
CA ALA A 103 9.30 -9.92 7.99
C ALA A 103 8.43 -10.97 8.72
N SER A 104 8.24 -12.15 8.12
CA SER A 104 7.45 -13.22 8.73
C SER A 104 8.26 -14.10 9.69
N SER A 105 9.53 -14.39 9.37
CA SER A 105 10.42 -15.22 10.20
C SER A 105 11.21 -14.42 11.25
N GLY A 106 11.37 -13.11 11.04
CA GLY A 106 12.25 -12.26 11.86
C GLY A 106 13.74 -12.43 11.55
N GLU A 107 14.10 -13.11 10.47
CA GLU A 107 15.50 -13.35 10.10
C GLU A 107 16.14 -12.10 9.45
N GLY A 108 16.96 -11.39 10.22
CA GLY A 108 17.67 -10.20 9.73
C GLY A 108 18.63 -10.46 8.55
N ARG A 109 19.14 -11.69 8.39
CA ARG A 109 20.05 -12.03 7.28
C ARG A 109 19.35 -11.94 5.92
N LEU A 110 18.12 -12.46 5.84
CA LEU A 110 17.31 -12.38 4.62
C LEU A 110 17.00 -10.93 4.25
N MET A 111 16.86 -10.07 5.26
CA MET A 111 16.68 -8.64 5.05
C MET A 111 17.94 -7.98 4.44
N GLU A 112 19.15 -8.32 4.91
CA GLU A 112 20.39 -7.81 4.28
C GLU A 112 20.57 -8.31 2.84
N GLU A 113 20.27 -9.59 2.59
CA GLU A 113 20.29 -10.18 1.26
C GLU A 113 19.31 -9.44 0.31
N ALA A 114 18.09 -9.16 0.79
CA ALA A 114 17.09 -8.40 0.04
C ALA A 114 17.60 -7.00 -0.34
N VAL A 115 18.23 -6.29 0.60
CA VAL A 115 18.77 -4.95 0.34
C VAL A 115 19.93 -5.01 -0.65
N SER A 116 20.80 -6.01 -0.56
CA SER A 116 21.88 -6.21 -1.53
C SER A 116 21.34 -6.45 -2.94
N GLU A 117 20.25 -7.20 -3.09
CA GLU A 117 19.62 -7.43 -4.39
C GLU A 117 18.93 -6.17 -4.93
N PHE A 118 18.32 -5.37 -4.05
CA PHE A 118 17.83 -4.03 -4.44
C PHE A 118 18.95 -3.11 -4.89
N GLU A 119 20.12 -3.14 -4.23
CA GLU A 119 21.30 -2.35 -4.64
C GLU A 119 21.80 -2.78 -6.03
N ALA A 120 21.88 -4.08 -6.30
CA ALA A 120 22.26 -4.60 -7.62
C ALA A 120 21.24 -4.22 -8.71
N SER A 121 19.95 -4.41 -8.44
CA SER A 121 18.86 -4.06 -9.36
C SER A 121 18.79 -2.55 -9.63
N ALA A 122 18.98 -1.73 -8.59
CA ALA A 122 18.98 -0.27 -8.72
C ALA A 122 20.21 0.25 -9.49
N ALA A 123 21.37 -0.39 -9.33
CA ALA A 123 22.60 -0.07 -10.07
C ALA A 123 22.43 -0.34 -11.58
N ALA A 124 21.64 -1.35 -11.94
CA ALA A 124 21.23 -1.63 -13.31
C ALA A 124 20.13 -0.68 -13.84
N GLY A 125 19.67 0.29 -13.04
CA GLY A 125 18.74 1.32 -13.48
C GLY A 125 17.25 0.98 -13.27
N TYR A 126 16.93 -0.12 -12.57
CA TYR A 126 15.54 -0.51 -12.37
C TYR A 126 14.82 0.45 -11.41
N ALA A 127 13.80 1.14 -11.94
CA ALA A 127 13.14 2.25 -11.24
C ALA A 127 12.45 1.83 -9.94
N HIS A 128 11.89 0.61 -9.89
CA HIS A 128 11.25 0.09 -8.67
C HIS A 128 12.27 -0.21 -7.56
N ALA A 129 13.44 -0.77 -7.89
CA ALA A 129 14.50 -1.00 -6.92
C ALA A 129 15.09 0.32 -6.40
N GLN A 130 15.28 1.31 -7.28
CA GLN A 130 15.69 2.66 -6.87
C GLN A 130 14.67 3.30 -5.93
N SER A 131 13.36 3.12 -6.18
CA SER A 131 12.29 3.58 -5.29
C SER A 131 12.37 2.90 -3.92
N ALA A 132 12.59 1.58 -3.89
CA ALA A 132 12.72 0.81 -2.66
C ALA A 132 13.93 1.25 -1.82
N LEU A 133 15.11 1.45 -2.45
CA LEU A 133 16.27 2.01 -1.75
C LEU A 133 16.02 3.44 -1.25
N GLY A 134 15.30 4.26 -2.03
CA GLY A 134 14.89 5.59 -1.60
C GLY A 134 14.10 5.55 -0.30
N PHE A 135 13.16 4.60 -0.20
CA PHE A 135 12.40 4.36 1.02
C PHE A 135 13.29 3.89 2.18
N LEU A 136 14.18 2.91 1.97
CA LEU A 136 15.10 2.39 2.99
C LEU A 136 16.03 3.47 3.55
N TYR A 137 16.62 4.30 2.70
CA TYR A 137 17.43 5.46 3.14
C TYR A 137 16.60 6.53 3.84
N GLY A 138 15.32 6.69 3.47
CA GLY A 138 14.42 7.67 4.06
C GLY A 138 13.98 7.30 5.48
N THR A 139 13.67 6.02 5.68
CA THR A 139 13.25 5.44 6.96
C THR A 139 14.44 5.14 7.87
N GLY A 140 15.61 4.83 7.30
CA GLY A 140 16.76 4.34 8.05
C GLY A 140 16.63 2.87 8.43
N GLN A 141 15.85 2.10 7.68
CA GLN A 141 15.74 0.65 7.85
C GLN A 141 16.86 -0.02 7.05
N MET A 142 17.65 -0.89 7.69
CA MET A 142 18.79 -1.64 7.12
C MET A 142 19.98 -0.81 6.64
N ARG A 143 19.77 0.47 6.34
CA ARG A 143 20.79 1.44 5.94
C ARG A 143 20.67 2.69 6.79
N ASP A 144 21.80 3.38 6.95
CA ASP A 144 21.82 4.65 7.66
C ASP A 144 20.89 5.67 7.01
N ARG A 145 20.08 6.31 7.85
CA ARG A 145 19.11 7.30 7.40
C ARG A 145 19.82 8.45 6.70
N SER A 146 19.51 8.67 5.42
CA SER A 146 20.06 9.75 4.63
C SER A 146 19.01 10.36 3.72
N LYS A 147 18.58 11.59 4.06
CA LYS A 147 17.62 12.35 3.25
C LYS A 147 18.14 12.63 1.84
N GLY A 148 19.45 12.88 1.70
CA GLY A 148 20.08 13.16 0.41
C GLY A 148 20.08 11.93 -0.50
N LYS A 149 20.51 10.77 0.02
CA LYS A 149 20.48 9.51 -0.74
C LYS A 149 19.03 9.11 -1.08
N ALA A 150 18.12 9.21 -0.12
CA ALA A 150 16.70 8.93 -0.35
C ALA A 150 16.11 9.80 -1.48
N PHE A 151 16.40 11.11 -1.46
CA PHE A 151 15.95 12.03 -2.50
C PHE A 151 16.52 11.69 -3.88
N LEU A 152 17.82 11.38 -3.97
CA LEU A 152 18.47 10.99 -5.23
C LEU A 152 17.89 9.70 -5.80
N CYS A 153 17.71 8.67 -4.96
CA CYS A 153 17.10 7.41 -5.36
C CYS A 153 15.67 7.60 -5.88
N HIS A 154 14.84 8.38 -5.15
CA HIS A 154 13.50 8.72 -5.64
C HIS A 154 13.53 9.58 -6.92
N HIS A 155 14.51 10.46 -7.07
CA HIS A 155 14.67 11.25 -8.29
C HIS A 155 14.92 10.35 -9.51
N PHE A 156 15.90 9.45 -9.45
CA PHE A 156 16.18 8.53 -10.56
C PHE A 156 15.00 7.58 -10.83
N ALA A 157 14.37 7.06 -9.78
CA ALA A 157 13.18 6.23 -9.91
C ALA A 157 12.02 6.98 -10.60
N ALA A 158 11.79 8.24 -10.25
CA ALA A 158 10.75 9.08 -10.84
C ALA A 158 11.02 9.37 -12.33
N VAL A 159 12.29 9.59 -12.70
CA VAL A 159 12.73 9.71 -14.10
C VAL A 159 12.48 8.40 -14.85
N GLY A 160 12.76 7.26 -14.21
CA GLY A 160 12.44 5.93 -14.72
C GLY A 160 10.95 5.55 -14.68
N GLY A 161 10.05 6.52 -14.45
CA GLY A 161 8.60 6.29 -14.54
C GLY A 161 7.94 5.81 -13.24
N ASN A 162 8.68 5.55 -12.17
CA ASN A 162 8.11 5.04 -10.92
C ASN A 162 7.17 6.07 -10.25
N MET A 163 5.89 5.72 -10.17
CA MET A 163 4.84 6.61 -9.66
C MET A 163 4.97 6.88 -8.15
N GLN A 164 5.39 5.88 -7.36
CA GLN A 164 5.57 6.04 -5.92
C GLN A 164 6.64 7.09 -5.62
N SER A 165 7.74 7.06 -6.37
CA SER A 165 8.81 8.04 -6.24
C SER A 165 8.42 9.42 -6.74
N LYS A 166 7.64 9.54 -7.84
CA LYS A 166 7.05 10.82 -8.27
C LYS A 166 6.19 11.44 -7.15
N MET A 167 5.34 10.63 -6.52
CA MET A 167 4.51 11.06 -5.39
C MET A 167 5.35 11.46 -4.16
N ALA A 168 6.39 10.69 -3.84
CA ALA A 168 7.30 11.00 -2.74
C ALA A 168 7.99 12.36 -2.96
N LEU A 169 8.48 12.64 -4.16
CA LEU A 169 9.08 13.93 -4.50
C LEU A 169 8.06 15.07 -4.43
N ALA A 170 6.87 14.89 -5.00
CA ALA A 170 5.79 15.87 -4.92
C ALA A 170 5.46 16.24 -3.46
N TYR A 171 5.35 15.24 -2.60
CA TYR A 171 5.13 15.44 -1.16
C TYR A 171 6.29 16.25 -0.52
N THR A 172 7.54 15.93 -0.86
CA THR A 172 8.70 16.67 -0.32
C THR A 172 8.69 18.14 -0.73
N TYR A 173 8.38 18.45 -1.99
CA TYR A 173 8.29 19.84 -2.48
C TYR A 173 7.14 20.60 -1.84
N MET A 174 5.95 19.99 -1.77
CA MET A 174 4.79 20.60 -1.10
C MET A 174 5.11 20.94 0.37
N ARG A 175 5.78 20.03 1.08
CA ARG A 175 6.17 20.24 2.47
C ARG A 175 7.16 21.39 2.62
N GLN A 176 8.12 21.52 1.71
CA GLN A 176 9.08 22.63 1.70
C GLN A 176 8.38 23.97 1.47
N ASP A 177 7.44 24.04 0.52
CA ASP A 177 6.67 25.25 0.24
C ASP A 177 5.85 25.70 1.46
N ILE A 178 5.16 24.76 2.13
CA ILE A 178 4.41 25.05 3.36
C ILE A 178 5.33 25.61 4.46
N ILE A 179 6.51 25.01 4.67
CA ILE A 179 7.49 25.48 5.67
C ILE A 179 8.00 26.88 5.31
N LYS A 180 8.27 27.15 4.02
CA LYS A 180 8.68 28.46 3.54
C LYS A 180 7.60 29.51 3.81
N ARG A 181 6.35 29.23 3.45
CA ARG A 181 5.21 30.12 3.71
C ARG A 181 5.01 30.39 5.20
N ARG A 182 5.10 29.35 6.05
CA ARG A 182 5.01 29.50 7.51
C ARG A 182 6.12 30.40 8.07
N LYS A 183 7.35 30.25 7.59
CA LYS A 183 8.46 31.12 8.02
C LYS A 183 8.24 32.58 7.60
N CYS A 184 7.76 32.82 6.38
CA CYS A 184 7.42 34.18 5.94
C CYS A 184 6.31 34.81 6.80
N PHE A 185 5.30 34.04 7.22
CA PHE A 185 4.22 34.53 8.08
C PHE A 185 4.66 34.89 9.51
N ILE A 186 5.66 34.19 10.06
CA ILE A 186 6.14 34.44 11.43
C ILE A 186 7.09 35.66 11.51
N HIS A 187 7.72 36.04 10.39
CA HIS A 187 8.71 37.12 10.34
C HIS A 187 8.18 38.39 9.64
N SER A 188 6.87 38.48 9.42
CA SER A 188 6.18 39.64 8.82
C SER A 188 5.23 40.26 9.82
#